data_AF-A0A537YG67-F1
#
_entry.id   AF-A0A537YG67-F1
#
_cell.length_a   1.000
_cell.length_b   1.000
_cell.length_c   1.000
_cell.angle_alpha   90.00
_cell.angle_beta   90.00
_cell.angle_gamma   90.00
#
_symmetry.space_group_name_H-M   'P 1'
#
loop_
_entity.id
_entity.type
_entity.pdbx_description
1 polymer ?
#
loop_
_entity_poly.entity_id
_entity_poly.type
_entity_poly.pdbx_seq_one_letter_code
_entity_poly.pdbx_strand_id
1 'polypeptide(L)'
;WGEFSPFPEYGPELTRHWRAAATEAATGTWPPPVRSSIPVNVTVPATSAQRAHAIVTGSGCTTAKVKVGEGEDAARVEAVRDALGPAGKIRLDVNAGWDLDEATRQIRCLAAFDLEYVEQPVGSAADMARLRRLVDVPLAADELVRLSEDPHHLRLHEVADLIVLKVQPLGGVGRAFDIAEAIGLPAVVSSAVETSVGLAAGLALAAALPELPYACGLATALLLEGDVVAEPLLPAGGHIELRRPVPGDGPLRRWEAGAGERQCLLARWEAAAEP
;
A
#
# COMPACT_ATOMS: atom_id res chain seq x y z
N TRP A 1 -1.81 5.41 20.23
CA TRP A 1 -2.52 6.14 19.17
C TRP A 1 -2.82 5.18 18.04
N GLY A 2 -4.00 5.28 17.46
CA GLY A 2 -4.39 4.58 16.24
C GLY A 2 -5.00 5.57 15.26
N GLU A 3 -4.98 5.23 13.98
CA GLU A 3 -5.50 6.09 12.91
C GLU A 3 -6.72 5.43 12.28
N PHE A 4 -7.75 6.23 12.03
CA PHE A 4 -8.95 5.86 11.28
C PHE A 4 -9.09 6.81 10.10
N SER A 5 -8.67 6.34 8.92
CA SER A 5 -8.60 7.18 7.71
C SER A 5 -9.19 6.51 6.46
N PRO A 6 -10.38 5.89 6.51
CA PRO A 6 -10.95 5.22 5.35
C PRO A 6 -11.25 6.19 4.20
N PHE A 7 -11.03 5.74 2.96
CA PHE A 7 -11.34 6.51 1.76
C PHE A 7 -12.81 6.96 1.72
N PRO A 8 -13.12 8.16 1.20
CA PRO A 8 -14.47 8.74 1.25
C PRO A 8 -15.58 7.84 0.66
N GLU A 9 -15.26 7.07 -0.36
CA GLU A 9 -16.19 6.18 -1.07
C GLU A 9 -16.56 4.89 -0.31
N TYR A 10 -15.87 4.59 0.81
CA TYR A 10 -16.15 3.37 1.58
C TYR A 10 -17.32 3.56 2.55
N GLY A 11 -18.33 2.71 2.35
CA GLY A 11 -19.47 2.55 3.23
C GLY A 11 -19.15 1.80 4.54
N PRO A 12 -20.12 1.72 5.48
CA PRO A 12 -19.93 1.19 6.83
C PRO A 12 -19.34 -0.22 6.91
N GLU A 13 -19.70 -1.09 5.97
CA GLU A 13 -19.22 -2.48 5.93
C GLU A 13 -17.70 -2.55 5.76
N LEU A 14 -17.14 -1.78 4.82
CA LEU A 14 -15.69 -1.70 4.61
C LEU A 14 -15.00 -0.91 5.72
N THR A 15 -15.58 0.19 6.19
CA THR A 15 -14.95 1.05 7.22
C THR A 15 -14.87 0.38 8.58
N ARG A 16 -15.68 -0.66 8.85
CA ARG A 16 -15.57 -1.49 10.06
C ARG A 16 -14.16 -2.05 10.25
N HIS A 17 -13.51 -2.52 9.19
CA HIS A 17 -12.14 -3.01 9.25
C HIS A 17 -11.15 -1.90 9.63
N TRP A 18 -11.29 -0.72 9.01
CA TRP A 18 -10.46 0.44 9.34
C TRP A 18 -10.60 0.83 10.82
N ARG A 19 -11.82 0.80 11.37
CA ARG A 19 -12.06 1.03 12.80
C ARG A 19 -11.44 -0.03 13.70
N ALA A 20 -11.51 -1.31 13.30
CA ALA A 20 -10.87 -2.40 14.03
C ALA A 20 -9.35 -2.21 14.09
N ALA A 21 -8.71 -1.88 12.96
CA ALA A 21 -7.28 -1.60 12.89
C ALA A 21 -6.87 -0.40 13.76
N ALA A 22 -7.64 0.69 13.69
CA ALA A 22 -7.42 1.88 14.53
C ALA A 22 -7.49 1.55 16.02
N THR A 23 -8.47 0.73 16.40
CA THR A 23 -8.69 0.31 17.79
C THR A 23 -7.54 -0.58 18.28
N GLU A 24 -7.15 -1.58 17.48
CA GLU A 24 -6.00 -2.46 17.77
C GLU A 24 -4.71 -1.65 17.93
N ALA A 25 -4.42 -0.71 17.03
CA ALA A 25 -3.24 0.15 17.13
C ALA A 25 -3.25 1.04 18.39
N ALA A 26 -4.44 1.49 18.82
CA ALA A 26 -4.60 2.36 19.97
C ALA A 26 -4.48 1.63 21.31
N THR A 27 -5.10 0.45 21.45
CA THR A 27 -5.28 -0.23 22.76
C THR A 27 -4.81 -1.68 22.78
N GLY A 28 -4.59 -2.30 21.62
CA GLY A 28 -4.20 -3.69 21.48
C GLY A 28 -2.69 -3.91 21.51
N THR A 29 -2.30 -5.13 21.11
CA THR A 29 -0.92 -5.57 20.96
C THR A 29 -0.72 -6.10 19.55
N TRP A 30 0.45 -5.84 18.97
CA TRP A 30 0.83 -6.42 17.67
C TRP A 30 1.63 -7.70 17.86
N PRO A 31 1.65 -8.60 16.86
CA PRO A 31 2.59 -9.72 16.82
C PRO A 31 4.04 -9.25 17.05
N PRO A 32 4.88 -10.05 17.73
CA PRO A 32 6.24 -9.65 18.05
C PRO A 32 7.07 -9.48 16.76
N PRO A 33 7.85 -8.39 16.65
CA PRO A 33 8.68 -8.17 15.47
C PRO A 33 9.86 -9.14 15.43
N VAL A 34 10.20 -9.63 14.24
CA VAL A 34 11.41 -10.41 13.97
C VAL A 34 12.52 -9.57 13.32
N ARG A 35 12.24 -8.29 13.03
CA ARG A 35 13.19 -7.30 12.50
C ARG A 35 12.84 -5.88 12.97
N SER A 36 13.83 -5.00 13.02
CA SER A 36 13.63 -3.59 13.42
C SER A 36 13.72 -2.60 12.24
N SER A 37 14.28 -3.00 11.10
CA SER A 37 14.45 -2.15 9.92
C SER A 37 13.67 -2.71 8.75
N ILE A 38 12.84 -1.89 8.11
CA ILE A 38 11.93 -2.31 7.03
C ILE A 38 12.38 -1.70 5.71
N PRO A 39 12.73 -2.50 4.69
CA PRO A 39 13.01 -1.98 3.36
C PRO A 39 11.73 -1.42 2.75
N VAL A 40 11.80 -0.26 2.10
CA VAL A 40 10.64 0.40 1.51
C VAL A 40 10.88 0.80 0.06
N ASN A 41 9.81 0.83 -0.73
CA ASN A 41 9.81 1.41 -2.06
C ASN A 41 9.34 2.86 -2.02
N VAL A 42 9.80 3.66 -2.98
CA VAL A 42 9.20 4.97 -3.25
C VAL A 42 7.89 4.81 -4.01
N THR A 43 6.88 5.63 -3.70
CA THR A 43 5.61 5.68 -4.44
C THR A 43 5.63 6.87 -5.40
N VAL A 44 5.45 6.58 -6.69
CA VAL A 44 5.41 7.58 -7.76
C VAL A 44 3.95 7.75 -8.21
N PRO A 45 3.31 8.90 -7.91
CA PRO A 45 1.92 9.16 -8.30
C PRO A 45 1.79 9.37 -9.82
N ALA A 46 0.55 9.46 -10.31
CA ALA A 46 0.28 9.88 -11.69
C ALA A 46 0.74 11.34 -11.89
N THR A 47 1.94 11.50 -12.45
CA THR A 47 2.60 12.80 -12.61
C THR A 47 3.46 12.81 -13.87
N SER A 48 4.10 13.94 -14.18
CA SER A 48 4.98 14.03 -15.36
C SER A 48 6.23 13.17 -15.20
N ALA A 49 6.83 12.76 -16.32
CA ALA A 49 8.08 12.01 -16.35
C ALA A 49 9.21 12.70 -15.56
N GLN A 50 9.34 14.03 -15.68
CA GLN A 50 10.35 14.82 -14.97
C GLN A 50 10.14 14.79 -13.46
N ARG A 51 8.88 14.89 -13.01
CA ARG A 51 8.55 14.82 -11.59
C ARG A 51 8.77 13.41 -11.04
N ALA A 52 8.43 12.38 -11.81
CA ALA A 52 8.66 10.98 -11.46
C ALA A 52 10.16 10.68 -11.29
N HIS A 53 11.01 11.11 -12.22
CA HIS A 53 12.47 10.98 -12.11
C HIS A 53 12.99 11.67 -10.83
N ALA A 54 12.55 12.90 -10.54
CA ALA A 54 12.97 13.64 -9.37
C ALA A 54 12.55 12.97 -8.05
N ILE A 55 11.33 12.42 -7.98
CA ILE A 55 10.83 11.66 -6.82
C ILE A 55 11.74 10.46 -6.54
N VAL A 56 12.07 9.68 -7.58
CA VAL A 56 12.91 8.48 -7.44
C VAL A 56 14.32 8.85 -7.01
N THR A 57 14.94 9.81 -7.69
CA THR A 57 16.32 10.25 -7.40
C THR A 57 16.45 10.74 -5.95
N GLY A 58 15.44 11.47 -5.46
CA GLY A 58 15.42 11.99 -4.08
C GLY A 58 15.06 10.97 -3.01
N SER A 59 14.64 9.76 -3.37
CA SER A 59 14.06 8.81 -2.42
C SER A 59 15.06 7.97 -1.63
N GLY A 60 16.26 7.77 -2.17
CA GLY A 60 17.22 6.79 -1.64
C GLY A 60 16.74 5.33 -1.68
N CYS A 61 15.60 5.04 -2.33
CA CYS A 61 15.05 3.70 -2.48
C CYS A 61 15.58 3.05 -3.76
N THR A 62 15.79 1.73 -3.74
CA THR A 62 16.17 0.94 -4.93
C THR A 62 14.97 0.37 -5.68
N THR A 63 13.76 0.60 -5.17
CA THR A 63 12.50 0.11 -5.74
C THR A 63 11.49 1.26 -5.82
N ALA A 64 10.77 1.36 -6.94
CA ALA A 64 9.71 2.34 -7.16
C ALA A 64 8.40 1.66 -7.57
N LYS A 65 7.28 2.07 -6.98
CA LYS A 65 5.92 1.71 -7.41
C LYS A 65 5.31 2.88 -8.17
N VAL A 66 4.96 2.67 -9.42
CA VAL A 66 4.49 3.71 -10.36
C VAL A 66 2.99 3.53 -10.60
N LYS A 67 2.22 4.56 -10.27
CA LYS A 67 0.80 4.63 -10.62
C LYS A 67 0.65 4.77 -12.14
N VAL A 68 -0.20 3.94 -12.75
CA VAL A 68 -0.49 3.93 -14.20
C VAL A 68 -1.99 3.89 -14.48
N GLY A 69 -2.39 4.07 -15.73
CA GLY A 69 -3.79 4.15 -16.17
C GLY A 69 -4.31 5.59 -16.33
N GLU A 70 -3.43 6.59 -16.22
CA GLU A 70 -3.79 8.02 -16.22
C GLU A 70 -3.02 8.83 -17.30
N GLY A 71 -2.63 8.17 -18.40
CA GLY A 71 -1.93 8.81 -19.52
C GLY A 71 -0.44 9.03 -19.27
N GLU A 72 0.33 9.09 -20.36
CA GLU A 72 1.81 9.21 -20.36
C GLU A 72 2.57 8.13 -19.56
N ASP A 73 1.93 6.98 -19.32
CA ASP A 73 2.48 5.93 -18.44
C ASP A 73 3.86 5.43 -18.90
N ALA A 74 4.06 5.23 -20.21
CA ALA A 74 5.35 4.79 -20.74
C ALA A 74 6.49 5.79 -20.47
N ALA A 75 6.24 7.09 -20.68
CA ALA A 75 7.25 8.13 -20.41
C ALA A 75 7.54 8.25 -18.90
N ARG A 76 6.53 8.06 -18.04
CA ARG A 76 6.69 8.03 -16.59
C ARG A 76 7.55 6.85 -16.15
N VAL A 77 7.25 5.65 -16.65
CA VAL A 77 7.98 4.41 -16.30
C VAL A 77 9.41 4.46 -16.84
N GLU A 78 9.62 4.98 -18.06
CA GLU A 78 10.94 5.19 -18.63
C GLU A 78 11.80 6.11 -17.74
N ALA A 79 11.25 7.25 -17.31
CA ALA A 79 11.95 8.18 -16.45
C ALA A 79 12.25 7.61 -15.05
N VAL A 80 11.39 6.73 -14.55
CA VAL A 80 11.64 5.97 -13.31
C VAL A 80 12.77 4.96 -13.49
N ARG A 81 12.81 4.25 -14.64
CA ARG A 81 13.89 3.32 -14.98
C ARG A 81 15.23 4.04 -15.10
N ASP A 82 15.27 5.18 -15.76
CA ASP A 82 16.46 6.02 -15.87
C ASP A 82 16.98 6.43 -14.48
N ALA A 83 16.09 6.92 -13.62
CA ALA A 83 16.46 7.34 -12.25
C ALA A 83 16.94 6.19 -11.35
N LEU A 84 16.36 4.99 -11.47
CA LEU A 84 16.75 3.81 -10.68
C LEU A 84 18.00 3.11 -11.21
N GLY A 85 18.30 3.27 -12.51
CA GLY A 85 19.30 2.49 -13.22
C GLY A 85 18.86 1.03 -13.46
N PRO A 86 19.73 0.21 -14.06
CA PRO A 86 19.38 -1.14 -14.54
C PRO A 86 19.13 -2.16 -13.43
N ALA A 87 19.63 -1.93 -12.20
CA ALA A 87 19.48 -2.86 -11.08
C ALA A 87 18.22 -2.60 -10.24
N GLY A 88 17.64 -1.39 -10.34
CA GLY A 88 16.47 -1.03 -9.53
C GLY A 88 15.21 -1.78 -9.96
N LYS A 89 14.22 -1.82 -9.07
CA LYS A 89 12.98 -2.57 -9.28
C LYS A 89 11.81 -1.63 -9.53
N ILE A 90 11.02 -1.93 -10.56
CA ILE A 90 9.85 -1.13 -10.94
C ILE A 90 8.60 -1.98 -10.78
N ARG A 91 7.59 -1.43 -10.11
CA ARG A 91 6.26 -2.04 -10.01
C ARG A 91 5.26 -1.09 -10.62
N LEU A 92 4.20 -1.63 -11.21
CA LEU A 92 3.07 -0.82 -11.67
C LEU A 92 1.90 -1.00 -10.72
N ASP A 93 1.16 0.07 -10.46
CA ASP A 93 -0.09 0.05 -9.69
C ASP A 93 -1.23 0.62 -10.53
N VAL A 94 -2.20 -0.22 -10.84
CA VAL A 94 -3.31 0.08 -11.76
C VAL A 94 -4.61 0.32 -10.98
N ASN A 95 -4.74 -0.20 -9.76
CA ASN A 95 -5.97 -0.22 -8.96
C ASN A 95 -7.20 -0.73 -9.75
N ALA A 96 -7.07 -1.87 -10.40
CA ALA A 96 -8.11 -2.53 -11.20
C ALA A 96 -8.67 -1.68 -12.35
N GLY A 97 -7.93 -0.66 -12.80
CA GLY A 97 -8.41 0.31 -13.79
C GLY A 97 -8.42 -0.16 -15.25
N TRP A 98 -7.82 -1.32 -15.57
CA TRP A 98 -7.82 -1.85 -16.94
C TRP A 98 -8.83 -2.99 -17.12
N ASP A 99 -9.31 -3.14 -18.35
CA ASP A 99 -9.90 -4.41 -18.79
C ASP A 99 -8.79 -5.40 -19.21
N LEU A 100 -9.18 -6.64 -19.52
CA LEU A 100 -8.25 -7.73 -19.83
C LEU A 100 -7.39 -7.45 -21.08
N ASP A 101 -7.98 -6.88 -22.13
CA ASP A 101 -7.29 -6.63 -23.40
C ASP A 101 -6.30 -5.47 -23.24
N GLU A 102 -6.74 -4.40 -22.58
CA GLU A 102 -5.92 -3.26 -22.24
C GLU A 102 -4.76 -3.65 -21.33
N ALA A 103 -5.02 -4.41 -20.27
CA ALA A 103 -3.98 -4.91 -19.36
C ALA A 103 -2.95 -5.76 -20.11
N THR A 104 -3.39 -6.67 -20.97
CA THR A 104 -2.49 -7.51 -21.78
C THR A 104 -1.59 -6.65 -22.67
N ARG A 105 -2.15 -5.65 -23.34
CA ARG A 105 -1.41 -4.75 -24.23
C ARG A 105 -0.42 -3.87 -23.47
N GLN A 106 -0.87 -3.25 -22.36
CA GLN A 106 -0.06 -2.32 -21.58
C GLN A 106 1.09 -3.04 -20.87
N ILE A 107 0.83 -4.18 -20.24
CA ILE A 107 1.88 -4.96 -19.56
C ILE A 107 2.96 -5.40 -20.55
N ARG A 108 2.59 -5.89 -21.73
CA ARG A 108 3.56 -6.27 -22.78
C ARG A 108 4.40 -5.08 -23.26
N CYS A 109 3.79 -3.91 -23.38
CA CYS A 109 4.50 -2.69 -23.78
C CYS A 109 5.48 -2.24 -22.70
N LEU A 110 5.03 -2.19 -21.44
CA LEU A 110 5.82 -1.69 -20.31
C LEU A 110 6.82 -2.73 -19.78
N ALA A 111 6.70 -4.01 -20.15
CA ALA A 111 7.66 -5.07 -19.81
C ALA A 111 9.09 -4.77 -20.30
N ALA A 112 9.24 -3.90 -21.32
CA ALA A 112 10.54 -3.42 -21.79
C ALA A 112 11.36 -2.71 -20.69
N PHE A 113 10.72 -2.28 -19.60
CA PHE A 113 11.36 -1.59 -18.49
C PHE A 113 11.72 -2.51 -17.30
N ASP A 114 11.72 -3.85 -17.48
CA ASP A 114 12.07 -4.86 -16.47
C ASP A 114 11.25 -4.70 -15.17
N LEU A 115 9.95 -5.03 -15.28
CA LEU A 115 9.00 -4.90 -14.18
C LEU A 115 9.17 -6.04 -13.17
N GLU A 116 9.17 -5.71 -11.87
CA GLU A 116 9.16 -6.68 -10.78
C GLU A 116 7.80 -7.36 -10.65
N TYR A 117 6.71 -6.58 -10.70
CA TYR A 117 5.33 -7.08 -10.80
C TYR A 117 4.35 -5.96 -11.22
N VAL A 118 3.11 -6.35 -11.54
CA VAL A 118 1.98 -5.44 -11.77
C VAL A 118 0.90 -5.67 -10.72
N GLU A 119 0.56 -4.64 -9.95
CA GLU A 119 -0.43 -4.64 -8.87
C GLU A 119 -1.83 -4.40 -9.41
N GLN A 120 -2.70 -5.37 -9.17
CA GLN A 120 -4.10 -5.42 -9.53
C GLN A 120 -4.43 -4.74 -10.88
N PRO A 121 -4.00 -5.29 -12.02
CA PRO A 121 -4.31 -4.71 -13.33
C PRO A 121 -5.81 -4.67 -13.65
N VAL A 122 -6.54 -5.73 -13.31
CA VAL A 122 -7.97 -5.92 -13.65
C VAL A 122 -8.80 -6.23 -12.41
N GLY A 123 -10.11 -5.98 -12.45
CA GLY A 123 -10.97 -6.05 -11.26
C GLY A 123 -11.41 -7.45 -10.81
N SER A 124 -11.42 -8.46 -11.69
CA SER A 124 -11.97 -9.77 -11.36
C SER A 124 -10.90 -10.85 -11.22
N ALA A 125 -11.11 -11.82 -10.31
CA ALA A 125 -10.22 -12.97 -10.16
C ALA A 125 -10.15 -13.83 -11.44
N ALA A 126 -11.26 -13.92 -12.19
CA ALA A 126 -11.31 -14.63 -13.46
C ALA A 126 -10.43 -13.97 -14.52
N ASP A 127 -10.43 -12.64 -14.62
CA ASP A 127 -9.59 -11.91 -15.56
C ASP A 127 -8.13 -11.90 -15.10
N MET A 128 -7.84 -11.81 -13.80
CA MET A 128 -6.49 -11.99 -13.26
C MET A 128 -5.91 -13.35 -13.66
N ALA A 129 -6.68 -14.43 -13.51
CA ALA A 129 -6.27 -15.78 -13.93
C ALA A 129 -6.00 -15.88 -15.44
N ARG A 130 -6.84 -15.22 -16.26
CA ARG A 130 -6.65 -15.16 -17.71
C ARG A 130 -5.40 -14.36 -18.08
N LEU A 131 -5.24 -13.18 -17.49
CA LEU A 131 -4.12 -12.28 -17.74
C LEU A 131 -2.80 -12.93 -17.40
N ARG A 132 -2.71 -13.66 -16.27
CA ARG A 132 -1.51 -14.40 -15.87
C ARG A 132 -1.04 -15.43 -16.90
N ARG A 133 -1.94 -15.95 -17.75
CA ARG A 133 -1.59 -16.86 -18.86
C ARG A 133 -1.15 -16.13 -20.13
N LEU A 134 -1.36 -14.81 -20.20
CA LEU A 134 -1.11 -13.98 -21.37
C LEU A 134 0.16 -13.11 -21.25
N VAL A 135 0.70 -12.96 -20.03
CA VAL A 135 1.86 -12.11 -19.74
C VAL A 135 2.88 -12.86 -18.89
N ASP A 136 4.16 -12.54 -19.07
CA ASP A 136 5.26 -13.16 -18.32
C ASP A 136 5.64 -12.39 -17.04
N VAL A 137 5.07 -11.19 -16.83
CA VAL A 137 5.33 -10.34 -15.66
C VAL A 137 4.47 -10.82 -14.48
N PRO A 138 5.04 -11.00 -13.26
CA PRO A 138 4.27 -11.40 -12.08
C PRO A 138 3.12 -10.43 -11.76
N LEU A 139 2.02 -10.97 -11.24
CA LEU A 139 0.83 -10.20 -10.87
C LEU A 139 0.60 -10.22 -9.36
N ALA A 140 0.40 -9.05 -8.76
CA ALA A 140 0.04 -8.90 -7.34
C ALA A 140 -1.47 -8.65 -7.18
N ALA A 141 -2.10 -9.31 -6.21
CA ALA A 141 -3.48 -9.05 -5.82
C ALA A 141 -3.55 -8.05 -4.65
N ASP A 142 -4.26 -6.93 -4.83
CA ASP A 142 -4.55 -5.95 -3.77
C ASP A 142 -6.06 -5.89 -3.53
N GLU A 143 -6.83 -5.33 -4.47
CA GLU A 143 -8.30 -5.21 -4.40
C GLU A 143 -8.98 -6.55 -4.13
N LEU A 144 -8.53 -7.65 -4.76
CA LEU A 144 -9.08 -8.99 -4.50
C LEU A 144 -8.89 -9.47 -3.06
N VAL A 145 -7.91 -8.92 -2.35
CA VAL A 145 -7.64 -9.24 -0.94
C VAL A 145 -8.37 -8.26 -0.04
N ARG A 146 -8.13 -6.95 -0.20
CA ARG A 146 -8.57 -5.91 0.72
C ARG A 146 -10.07 -5.59 0.64
N LEU A 147 -10.74 -5.96 -0.45
CA LEU A 147 -12.19 -5.80 -0.62
C LEU A 147 -12.95 -7.12 -0.46
N SER A 148 -12.26 -8.22 -0.13
CA SER A 148 -12.90 -9.50 0.11
C SER A 148 -13.64 -9.50 1.45
N GLU A 149 -14.86 -10.03 1.46
CA GLU A 149 -15.60 -10.30 2.70
C GLU A 149 -14.91 -11.38 3.56
N ASP A 150 -14.23 -12.33 2.91
CA ASP A 150 -13.54 -13.45 3.56
C ASP A 150 -12.12 -13.67 2.97
N PRO A 151 -11.15 -12.81 3.34
CA PRO A 151 -9.80 -12.90 2.81
C PRO A 151 -9.04 -14.16 3.23
N HIS A 152 -9.42 -14.84 4.32
CA HIS A 152 -8.75 -16.05 4.80
C HIS A 152 -8.97 -17.27 3.89
N HIS A 153 -10.06 -17.27 3.11
CA HIS A 153 -10.45 -18.40 2.27
C HIS A 153 -10.23 -18.15 0.77
N LEU A 154 -9.55 -17.06 0.41
CA LEU A 154 -9.22 -16.76 -0.98
C LEU A 154 -8.26 -17.81 -1.57
N ARG A 155 -8.61 -18.34 -2.74
CA ARG A 155 -7.76 -19.24 -3.53
C ARG A 155 -7.02 -18.44 -4.60
N LEU A 156 -5.91 -17.83 -4.23
CA LEU A 156 -5.19 -16.90 -5.12
C LEU A 156 -4.05 -17.51 -5.95
N HIS A 157 -3.65 -18.75 -5.65
CA HIS A 157 -2.51 -19.40 -6.32
C HIS A 157 -2.62 -19.47 -7.84
N GLU A 158 -3.85 -19.51 -8.40
CA GLU A 158 -4.07 -19.50 -9.85
C GLU A 158 -4.24 -18.10 -10.45
N VAL A 159 -4.38 -17.06 -9.62
CA VAL A 159 -4.75 -15.70 -10.06
C VAL A 159 -3.69 -14.65 -9.79
N ALA A 160 -2.79 -14.87 -8.83
CA ALA A 160 -1.72 -13.94 -8.47
C ALA A 160 -0.45 -14.68 -8.01
N ASP A 161 0.70 -14.06 -8.25
CA ASP A 161 2.02 -14.53 -7.83
C ASP A 161 2.34 -14.09 -6.39
N LEU A 162 1.73 -12.99 -5.94
CA LEU A 162 1.91 -12.40 -4.62
C LEU A 162 0.66 -11.63 -4.18
N ILE A 163 0.60 -11.28 -2.90
CA ILE A 163 -0.48 -10.47 -2.31
C ILE A 163 0.04 -9.16 -1.71
N VAL A 164 -0.80 -8.13 -1.77
CA VAL A 164 -0.59 -6.86 -1.08
C VAL A 164 -1.40 -6.85 0.21
N LEU A 165 -0.75 -6.49 1.31
CA LEU A 165 -1.38 -6.40 2.63
C LEU A 165 -1.42 -4.93 3.07
N LYS A 166 -2.61 -4.43 3.39
CA LYS A 166 -2.84 -3.07 3.91
C LYS A 166 -3.56 -3.17 5.25
N VAL A 167 -2.94 -2.67 6.32
CA VAL A 167 -3.38 -2.95 7.70
C VAL A 167 -4.80 -2.45 7.98
N GLN A 168 -5.13 -1.21 7.60
CA GLN A 168 -6.46 -0.67 7.87
C GLN A 168 -7.57 -1.41 7.10
N PRO A 169 -7.48 -1.60 5.77
CA PRO A 169 -8.45 -2.42 5.04
C PRO A 169 -8.60 -3.85 5.57
N LEU A 170 -7.51 -4.46 6.05
CA LEU A 170 -7.52 -5.83 6.55
C LEU A 170 -7.90 -5.96 8.02
N GLY A 171 -8.18 -4.86 8.72
CA GLY A 171 -8.74 -4.92 10.07
C GLY A 171 -7.74 -5.04 11.21
N GLY A 172 -6.46 -4.75 10.97
CA GLY A 172 -5.42 -4.75 11.99
C GLY A 172 -4.21 -5.60 11.61
N VAL A 173 -3.14 -5.44 12.39
CA VAL A 173 -1.87 -6.13 12.21
C VAL A 173 -2.02 -7.62 12.48
N GLY A 174 -2.71 -8.02 13.55
CA GLY A 174 -2.94 -9.44 13.86
C GLY A 174 -3.73 -10.13 12.77
N ARG A 175 -4.88 -9.55 12.37
CA ARG A 175 -5.70 -10.11 11.28
C ARG A 175 -4.96 -10.16 9.95
N ALA A 176 -4.22 -9.11 9.59
CA ALA A 176 -3.44 -9.11 8.35
C ALA A 176 -2.32 -10.16 8.35
N PHE A 177 -1.70 -10.42 9.50
CA PHE A 177 -0.72 -11.50 9.67
C PHE A 177 -1.36 -12.87 9.44
N ASP A 178 -2.49 -13.15 10.09
CA ASP A 178 -3.23 -14.41 9.93
C ASP A 178 -3.73 -14.62 8.48
N ILE A 179 -4.13 -13.55 7.78
CA ILE A 179 -4.51 -13.59 6.36
C ILE A 179 -3.30 -13.99 5.50
N ALA A 180 -2.12 -13.43 5.77
CA ALA A 180 -0.90 -13.75 5.04
C ALA A 180 -0.56 -15.25 5.17
N GLU A 181 -0.62 -15.78 6.40
CA GLU A 181 -0.39 -17.20 6.66
C GLU A 181 -1.44 -18.10 5.98
N ALA A 182 -2.71 -17.72 6.03
CA ALA A 182 -3.80 -18.50 5.43
C ALA A 182 -3.72 -18.56 3.90
N ILE A 183 -3.32 -17.47 3.23
CA ILE A 183 -3.18 -17.41 1.77
C ILE A 183 -1.93 -18.16 1.30
N GLY A 184 -0.82 -18.05 2.04
CA GLY A 184 0.41 -18.80 1.76
C GLY A 184 1.16 -18.39 0.48
N LEU A 185 0.87 -17.20 -0.06
CA LEU A 185 1.65 -16.59 -1.15
C LEU A 185 2.67 -15.59 -0.59
N PRO A 186 3.75 -15.28 -1.34
CA PRO A 186 4.61 -14.14 -1.03
C PRO A 186 3.78 -12.88 -0.80
N ALA A 187 4.11 -12.12 0.24
CA ALA A 187 3.39 -10.92 0.62
C ALA A 187 4.26 -9.67 0.56
N VAL A 188 3.64 -8.54 0.21
CA VAL A 188 4.22 -7.21 0.35
C VAL A 188 3.28 -6.33 1.17
N VAL A 189 3.83 -5.61 2.15
CA VAL A 189 3.04 -4.68 2.96
C VAL A 189 3.00 -3.32 2.27
N SER A 190 1.83 -2.71 2.16
CA SER A 190 1.64 -1.35 1.65
C SER A 190 0.79 -0.54 2.63
N SER A 191 0.96 0.77 2.57
CA SER A 191 0.09 1.74 3.23
C SER A 191 -1.18 2.00 2.39
N ALA A 192 -2.14 2.66 3.01
CA ALA A 192 -3.28 3.32 2.39
C ALA A 192 -3.17 4.87 2.48
N VAL A 193 -1.93 5.39 2.46
CA VAL A 193 -1.60 6.82 2.56
C VAL A 193 -1.97 7.41 3.93
N GLU A 194 -1.59 6.70 4.99
CA GLU A 194 -1.74 7.15 6.36
C GLU A 194 -0.71 8.21 6.78
N THR A 195 -0.98 8.86 7.91
CA THR A 195 0.05 9.61 8.66
C THR A 195 1.04 8.64 9.31
N SER A 196 2.05 9.14 10.02
CA SER A 196 2.95 8.28 10.79
C SER A 196 2.24 7.39 11.80
N VAL A 197 1.04 7.77 12.28
CA VAL A 197 0.27 6.95 13.22
C VAL A 197 -0.18 5.63 12.58
N GLY A 198 -0.81 5.69 11.39
CA GLY A 198 -1.22 4.49 10.67
C GLY A 198 -0.04 3.74 10.03
N LEU A 199 0.99 4.45 9.53
CA LEU A 199 2.19 3.82 8.99
C LEU A 199 2.93 2.95 10.01
N ALA A 200 2.90 3.31 11.29
CA ALA A 200 3.49 2.50 12.36
C ALA A 200 2.86 1.09 12.44
N ALA A 201 1.56 0.97 12.16
CA ALA A 201 0.89 -0.33 12.11
C ALA A 201 1.33 -1.14 10.88
N GLY A 202 1.49 -0.48 9.72
CA GLY A 202 2.09 -1.09 8.53
C GLY A 202 3.51 -1.60 8.76
N LEU A 203 4.36 -0.80 9.43
CA LEU A 203 5.71 -1.22 9.83
C LEU A 203 5.67 -2.40 10.81
N ALA A 204 4.73 -2.41 11.76
CA ALA A 204 4.59 -3.51 12.69
C ALA A 204 4.22 -4.83 11.99
N LEU A 205 3.31 -4.79 11.00
CA LEU A 205 3.01 -5.96 10.16
C LEU A 205 4.25 -6.43 9.41
N ALA A 206 4.94 -5.53 8.71
CA ALA A 206 6.15 -5.86 7.96
C ALA A 206 7.27 -6.41 8.86
N ALA A 207 7.36 -5.91 10.10
CA ALA A 207 8.32 -6.36 11.08
C ALA A 207 8.02 -7.77 11.63
N ALA A 208 6.75 -8.16 11.68
CA ALA A 208 6.33 -9.45 12.20
C ALA A 208 6.38 -10.58 11.16
N LEU A 209 6.15 -10.29 9.88
CA LEU A 209 6.14 -11.32 8.82
C LEU A 209 7.46 -12.13 8.79
N PRO A 210 7.45 -13.44 8.49
CA PRO A 210 8.68 -14.24 8.49
C PRO A 210 9.76 -13.73 7.53
N GLU A 211 9.33 -13.28 6.35
CA GLU A 211 10.20 -12.77 5.28
C GLU A 211 9.60 -11.52 4.63
N LEU A 212 10.46 -10.70 4.04
CA LEU A 212 10.07 -9.55 3.20
C LEU A 212 10.80 -9.65 1.86
N PRO A 213 10.32 -10.51 0.92
CA PRO A 213 10.97 -10.66 -0.39
C PRO A 213 10.87 -9.38 -1.24
N TYR A 214 9.96 -8.47 -0.88
CA TYR A 214 9.68 -7.22 -1.57
C TYR A 214 9.83 -6.03 -0.60
N ALA A 215 10.44 -4.94 -1.08
CA ALA A 215 10.40 -3.65 -0.37
C ALA A 215 8.94 -3.19 -0.14
N CYS A 216 8.63 -2.64 1.03
CA CYS A 216 7.26 -2.30 1.45
C CYS A 216 6.80 -0.91 0.95
N GLY A 217 5.52 -0.78 0.62
CA GLY A 217 4.88 0.47 0.18
C GLY A 217 4.55 1.43 1.34
N LEU A 218 5.52 1.68 2.22
CA LEU A 218 5.34 2.42 3.48
C LEU A 218 6.02 3.80 3.50
N ALA A 219 6.68 4.21 2.41
CA ALA A 219 7.30 5.54 2.27
C ALA A 219 6.30 6.64 1.85
N THR A 220 5.02 6.50 2.16
CA THR A 220 3.94 7.38 1.67
C THR A 220 3.73 8.64 2.49
N ALA A 221 4.33 8.77 3.68
CA ALA A 221 4.39 10.04 4.39
C ALA A 221 5.02 11.16 3.54
N LEU A 222 5.88 10.82 2.58
CA LEU A 222 6.47 11.74 1.60
C LEU A 222 5.44 12.37 0.64
N LEU A 223 4.23 11.79 0.53
CA LEU A 223 3.15 12.30 -0.31
C LEU A 223 2.28 13.33 0.43
N LEU A 224 2.37 13.40 1.75
CA LEU A 224 1.59 14.31 2.58
C LEU A 224 2.29 15.67 2.68
N GLU A 225 1.51 16.74 2.82
CA GLU A 225 2.05 18.09 3.08
C GLU A 225 2.72 18.18 4.46
N GLY A 226 2.28 17.34 5.40
CA GLY A 226 2.93 17.16 6.69
C GLY A 226 2.31 16.04 7.50
N ASP A 227 2.71 15.97 8.77
CA ASP A 227 2.38 14.87 9.67
C ASP A 227 1.94 15.39 11.05
N VAL A 228 1.32 14.52 11.84
CA VAL A 228 0.81 14.78 13.19
C VAL A 228 1.83 14.50 14.29
N VAL A 229 3.07 14.14 13.93
CA VAL A 229 4.18 13.84 14.84
C VAL A 229 5.35 14.79 14.57
N ALA A 230 6.20 15.03 15.58
CA ALA A 230 7.38 15.88 15.42
C ALA A 230 8.47 15.22 14.55
N GLU A 231 8.57 13.89 14.60
CA GLU A 231 9.51 13.08 13.83
C GLU A 231 8.75 12.07 12.96
N PRO A 232 8.41 12.44 11.71
CA PRO A 232 7.69 11.58 10.78
C PRO A 232 8.47 10.30 10.41
N LEU A 233 7.75 9.22 10.11
CA LEU A 233 8.29 7.94 9.63
C LEU A 233 8.71 8.07 8.16
N LEU A 234 9.84 8.75 7.92
CA LEU A 234 10.42 8.91 6.60
C LEU A 234 11.51 7.86 6.34
N PRO A 235 11.68 7.43 5.07
CA PRO A 235 12.78 6.55 4.71
C PRO A 235 14.14 7.24 4.85
N ALA A 236 15.13 6.47 5.32
CA ALA A 236 16.54 6.80 5.25
C ALA A 236 17.28 5.67 4.55
N GLY A 237 17.89 5.94 3.39
CA GLY A 237 18.60 4.94 2.60
C GLY A 237 17.72 3.77 2.14
N GLY A 238 16.44 4.02 1.85
CA GLY A 238 15.49 2.98 1.42
C GLY A 238 14.91 2.13 2.55
N HIS A 239 15.12 2.51 3.80
CA HIS A 239 14.63 1.80 4.98
C HIS A 239 13.90 2.72 5.96
N ILE A 240 12.94 2.17 6.71
CA ILE A 240 12.31 2.84 7.86
C ILE A 240 12.53 1.98 9.10
N GLU A 241 13.01 2.59 10.18
CA GLU A 241 13.13 1.93 11.48
C GLU A 241 11.76 1.81 12.17
N LEU A 242 11.50 0.63 12.70
CA LEU A 242 10.30 0.31 13.48
C LEU A 242 10.31 1.12 14.78
N ARG A 243 9.34 2.02 14.91
CA ARG A 243 9.07 2.76 16.14
C ARG A 243 7.60 3.12 16.25
N ARG A 244 7.12 3.35 17.47
CA ARG A 244 5.77 3.88 17.71
C ARG A 244 5.85 5.41 17.86
N PRO A 245 5.43 6.18 16.84
CA PRO A 245 5.43 7.63 16.94
C PRO A 245 4.31 8.09 17.88
N VAL A 246 4.55 9.24 18.53
CA VAL A 246 3.57 9.87 19.43
C VAL A 246 3.19 11.22 18.82
N PRO A 247 1.91 11.42 18.45
CA PRO A 247 1.41 12.71 18.03
C PRO A 247 1.70 13.81 19.03
N GLY A 248 2.06 14.99 18.53
CA GLY A 248 2.35 16.16 19.35
C GLY A 248 1.25 17.22 19.26
N ASP A 249 1.02 17.96 20.35
CA ASP A 249 -0.03 19.00 20.41
C ASP A 249 0.10 20.06 19.31
N GLY A 250 1.32 20.46 18.96
CA GLY A 250 1.59 21.43 17.91
C GLY A 250 1.17 20.91 16.52
N PRO A 251 1.76 19.80 16.06
CA PRO A 251 1.34 19.13 14.82
C PRO A 251 -0.16 18.82 14.75
N LEU A 252 -0.77 18.30 15.83
CA LEU A 252 -2.21 18.02 15.87
C LEU A 252 -3.06 19.27 15.64
N ARG A 253 -2.73 20.40 16.29
CA ARG A 253 -3.44 21.68 16.07
C ARG A 253 -3.24 22.21 14.65
N ARG A 254 -2.07 22.00 14.05
CA ARG A 254 -1.77 22.48 12.69
C ARG A 254 -2.60 21.78 11.63
N TRP A 255 -2.84 20.49 11.81
CA TRP A 255 -3.57 19.64 10.87
C TRP A 255 -4.97 19.27 11.37
N GLU A 256 -5.53 20.08 12.27
CA GLU A 256 -6.88 19.86 12.78
C GLU A 256 -7.90 20.06 11.65
N ALA A 257 -8.75 19.05 11.46
CA ALA A 257 -9.81 19.10 10.45
C ALA A 257 -10.86 20.17 10.81
N GLY A 258 -11.50 20.74 9.79
CA GLY A 258 -12.61 21.67 9.99
C GLY A 258 -13.80 20.99 10.70
N ALA A 259 -14.66 21.79 11.34
CA ALA A 259 -15.77 21.25 12.13
C ALA A 259 -16.68 20.27 11.36
N GLY A 260 -16.94 20.54 10.08
CA GLY A 260 -17.74 19.66 9.21
C GLY A 260 -17.05 18.33 8.88
N GLU A 261 -15.76 18.37 8.55
CA GLU A 261 -14.95 17.17 8.28
C GLU A 261 -14.83 16.31 9.53
N ARG A 262 -14.60 16.94 10.68
CA ARG A 262 -14.60 16.27 11.98
C ARG A 262 -15.93 15.56 12.25
N GLN A 263 -17.06 16.25 12.05
CA GLN A 263 -18.38 15.65 12.26
C GLN A 263 -18.61 14.47 11.32
N CYS A 264 -18.22 14.59 10.04
CA CYS A 264 -18.31 13.51 9.06
C CYS A 264 -17.48 12.29 9.49
N LEU A 265 -16.22 12.48 9.90
CA LEU A 265 -15.35 11.39 10.35
C LEU A 265 -15.88 10.70 11.62
N LEU A 266 -16.41 11.45 12.58
CA LEU A 266 -17.03 10.90 13.79
C LEU A 266 -18.28 10.07 13.46
N ALA A 267 -19.15 10.56 12.59
CA ALA A 267 -20.32 9.80 12.14
C ALA A 267 -19.93 8.50 11.43
N ARG A 268 -18.86 8.52 10.61
CA ARG A 268 -18.32 7.30 9.97
C ARG A 268 -17.74 6.33 10.99
N TRP A 269 -17.06 6.82 12.02
CA TRP A 269 -16.54 6.01 13.12
C TRP A 269 -17.67 5.33 13.90
N GLU A 270 -18.76 6.05 14.18
CA GLU A 270 -19.94 5.52 14.86
C GLU A 270 -20.66 4.48 14.00
N ALA A 271 -20.92 4.76 12.72
CA ALA A 271 -21.56 3.81 11.80
C ALA A 271 -20.74 2.53 11.61
N ALA A 272 -19.40 2.62 11.61
CA ALA A 272 -18.49 1.47 11.55
C ALA A 272 -18.54 0.57 12.80
N ALA A 273 -19.23 0.99 13.87
CA ALA A 273 -19.43 0.19 15.08
C ALA A 273 -20.65 -0.74 15.02
N GLU A 274 -21.59 -0.46 14.12
CA GLU A 274 -22.81 -1.24 13.99
C GLU A 274 -22.51 -2.62 13.35
N PRO A 275 -23.12 -3.71 13.85
CA PRO A 275 -22.86 -5.09 13.42
C PRO A 275 -23.36 -5.42 12.02
#